data_AF-A0A8X8BI37-F1
#
_entry.id   AF-A0A8X8BI37-F1
#
_cell.length_a   1.000
_cell.length_b   1.000
_cell.length_c   1.000
_cell.angle_alpha   90.00
_cell.angle_beta   90.00
_cell.angle_gamma   90.00
#
_symmetry.space_group_name_H-M   'P 1'
#
loop_
_entity.id
_entity.type
_entity.pdbx_description
1 polymer ?
#
loop_
_entity_poly.entity_id
_entity_poly.type
_entity_poly.pdbx_seq_one_letter_code
_entity_poly.pdbx_strand_id
1 'polypeptide(L)'
;MEMDLFVSPEKQRRNDPSVKTPVRRKLIDDDDEVVLDKKGQSRTTGDGLRLFSVMVCHKLEAKKITTYKEVADEIISDFATIKQNAEKPLNENEYNEKNIRRRVYDALNVFMALDIIARDKKEIRWKGLPITSKKDVEEVKRDRIKVMNSVQKKTAFLKELREKVSSLESLMLRNQKMVVKTEGPAEGFTLPFILLETNPHAVVEIEISEDMQLVHLDFNSTPFSVHDDAYILKLMQEHKLQQNRVSSSSSTHHQSQLSSSSSCIASGTSGPVSGSN
;
A
#
# COMPACT_ATOMS: atom_id res chain seq x y z
N MET A 1 -28.53 2.74 32.16
CA MET A 1 -27.90 3.99 31.70
C MET A 1 -27.34 3.69 30.33
N GLU A 2 -27.93 4.28 29.31
CA GLU A 2 -27.53 4.08 27.91
C GLU A 2 -26.36 5.00 27.57
N MET A 3 -25.64 4.69 26.49
CA MET A 3 -24.55 5.53 25.98
C MET A 3 -25.01 6.26 24.72
N ASP A 4 -25.12 7.58 24.81
CA ASP A 4 -25.49 8.42 23.68
C ASP A 4 -24.42 8.37 22.57
N LEU A 5 -24.88 8.15 21.34
CA LEU A 5 -24.03 8.14 20.14
C LEU A 5 -23.99 9.55 19.53
N PHE A 6 -22.78 10.06 19.30
CA PHE A 6 -22.57 11.34 18.62
C PHE A 6 -23.08 11.32 17.18
N VAL A 7 -24.17 12.03 16.91
CA VAL A 7 -24.71 12.26 15.55
C VAL A 7 -24.08 13.51 14.94
N SER A 8 -23.58 13.39 13.70
CA SER A 8 -23.10 14.53 12.91
C SER A 8 -24.22 15.10 12.02
N PRO A 9 -24.34 16.44 11.86
CA PRO A 9 -25.48 17.05 11.16
C PRO A 9 -25.39 16.95 9.63
N GLU A 10 -26.54 16.74 8.99
CA GLU A 10 -26.67 16.67 7.53
C GLU A 10 -26.51 18.03 6.83
N LYS A 11 -26.06 17.99 5.57
CA LYS A 11 -25.80 19.17 4.74
C LYS A 11 -26.98 19.43 3.80
N GLN A 12 -27.81 20.42 4.15
CA GLN A 12 -29.03 20.77 3.40
C GLN A 12 -28.77 21.03 1.90
N ARG A 13 -29.50 20.34 1.03
CA ARG A 13 -29.64 20.73 -0.38
C ARG A 13 -30.57 21.94 -0.47
N ARG A 14 -30.16 23.01 -1.16
CA ARG A 14 -31.06 24.05 -1.65
C ARG A 14 -31.44 23.73 -3.10
N ASN A 15 -32.73 23.66 -3.38
CA ASN A 15 -33.27 23.63 -4.73
C ASN A 15 -33.64 25.06 -5.14
N ASP A 16 -33.33 25.47 -6.37
CA ASP A 16 -33.69 26.79 -6.91
C ASP A 16 -34.24 26.62 -8.35
N PRO A 17 -35.53 26.94 -8.62
CA PRO A 17 -36.22 26.49 -9.84
C PRO A 17 -36.46 27.60 -10.88
N SER A 18 -35.46 27.99 -11.69
CA SER A 18 -35.71 28.84 -12.87
C SER A 18 -34.66 28.76 -14.00
N VAL A 19 -34.89 27.91 -15.00
CA VAL A 19 -34.56 28.19 -16.41
C VAL A 19 -35.67 27.62 -17.29
N LYS A 20 -36.28 28.43 -18.15
CA LYS A 20 -37.36 28.01 -19.06
C LYS A 20 -36.78 27.61 -20.43
N THR A 21 -37.12 26.44 -20.94
CA THR A 21 -36.83 26.04 -22.32
C THR A 21 -37.80 26.74 -23.31
N PRO A 22 -37.30 27.37 -24.38
CA PRO A 22 -38.17 27.99 -25.39
C PRO A 22 -38.77 26.92 -26.34
N VAL A 23 -40.06 27.06 -26.65
CA VAL A 23 -40.79 26.12 -27.50
C VAL A 23 -40.59 26.42 -29.00
N ARG A 24 -40.46 25.32 -29.76
CA ARG A 24 -40.43 25.21 -31.22
C ARG A 24 -41.49 26.08 -31.92
N ARG A 25 -41.07 26.98 -32.80
CA ARG A 25 -41.94 27.58 -33.83
C ARG A 25 -41.87 26.75 -35.12
N LYS A 26 -43.01 26.53 -35.77
CA LYS A 26 -43.11 26.20 -37.20
C LYS A 26 -43.36 27.51 -37.98
N LEU A 27 -42.84 27.60 -39.20
CA LEU A 27 -43.41 28.39 -40.29
C LEU A 27 -43.38 27.50 -41.55
N ILE A 28 -44.35 27.75 -42.44
CA ILE A 28 -44.90 26.82 -43.45
C ILE A 28 -45.55 27.71 -44.53
N ASP A 29 -45.48 27.40 -45.84
CA ASP A 29 -44.88 26.21 -46.47
C ASP A 29 -43.41 26.44 -46.91
N ASP A 30 -42.99 26.88 -48.11
CA ASP A 30 -43.68 27.28 -49.36
C ASP A 30 -42.93 26.64 -50.59
N ASP A 31 -43.48 26.68 -51.82
CA ASP A 31 -43.02 25.83 -52.95
C ASP A 31 -41.74 26.25 -53.70
N ASP A 32 -40.92 25.24 -54.07
CA ASP A 32 -40.37 25.11 -55.42
C ASP A 32 -40.13 23.61 -55.76
N GLU A 33 -40.37 23.21 -57.00
CA GLU A 33 -40.37 21.79 -57.45
C GLU A 33 -38.94 21.31 -57.81
N VAL A 34 -38.54 20.06 -57.47
CA VAL A 34 -38.28 18.88 -58.37
C VAL A 34 -37.61 17.72 -57.57
N VAL A 35 -37.80 16.48 -58.05
CA VAL A 35 -37.08 15.21 -57.75
C VAL A 35 -37.31 14.57 -56.38
N LEU A 36 -38.16 13.54 -56.40
CA LEU A 36 -38.20 12.47 -55.40
C LEU A 36 -36.95 11.58 -55.48
N ASP A 37 -36.19 11.46 -54.39
CA ASP A 37 -35.45 10.21 -54.12
C ASP A 37 -35.39 9.86 -52.63
N LYS A 38 -35.22 8.57 -52.33
CA LYS A 38 -35.74 7.91 -51.12
C LYS A 38 -34.87 8.13 -49.89
N LYS A 39 -35.26 9.08 -49.05
CA LYS A 39 -34.60 9.39 -47.77
C LYS A 39 -35.19 8.60 -46.59
N GLY A 40 -34.31 7.91 -45.84
CA GLY A 40 -34.56 7.65 -44.41
C GLY A 40 -35.18 6.31 -44.02
N GLN A 41 -34.68 5.19 -44.55
CA GLN A 41 -34.94 3.89 -43.90
C GLN A 41 -34.39 3.91 -42.46
N SER A 42 -35.17 3.38 -41.50
CA SER A 42 -34.95 3.62 -40.07
C SER A 42 -33.58 3.15 -39.59
N ARG A 43 -32.84 4.03 -38.90
CA ARG A 43 -31.54 3.70 -38.31
C ARG A 43 -31.75 2.87 -37.05
N THR A 44 -31.55 1.56 -37.15
CA THR A 44 -31.48 0.67 -35.99
C THR A 44 -30.35 1.12 -35.06
N THR A 45 -30.65 1.27 -33.77
CA THR A 45 -29.77 1.97 -32.81
C THR A 45 -28.54 1.15 -32.35
N GLY A 46 -28.23 0.03 -33.01
CA GLY A 46 -27.14 -0.89 -32.68
C GLY A 46 -25.99 -0.92 -33.70
N ASP A 47 -26.29 -1.13 -34.99
CA ASP A 47 -25.33 -1.50 -36.04
C ASP A 47 -24.47 -0.32 -36.58
N GLY A 48 -24.22 0.70 -35.75
CA GLY A 48 -23.48 1.91 -36.13
C GLY A 48 -21.97 1.81 -35.94
N LEU A 49 -21.22 2.71 -36.61
CA LEU A 49 -19.75 2.85 -36.44
C LEU A 49 -19.31 2.92 -34.97
N ARG A 50 -20.12 3.50 -34.07
CA ARG A 50 -19.85 3.55 -32.63
C ARG A 50 -19.64 2.16 -32.01
N LEU A 51 -20.45 1.16 -32.38
CA LEU A 51 -20.32 -0.21 -31.87
C LEU A 51 -19.00 -0.82 -32.35
N PHE A 52 -18.74 -0.76 -33.66
CA PHE A 52 -17.49 -1.27 -34.23
C PHE A 52 -16.25 -0.57 -33.68
N SER A 53 -16.28 0.74 -33.44
CA SER A 53 -15.18 1.46 -32.78
C SER A 53 -14.93 0.94 -31.36
N VAL A 54 -15.97 0.70 -30.56
CA VAL A 54 -15.82 0.13 -29.20
C VAL A 54 -15.27 -1.30 -29.25
N MET A 55 -15.81 -2.16 -30.12
CA MET A 55 -15.32 -3.54 -30.27
C MET A 55 -13.85 -3.58 -30.74
N VAL A 56 -13.48 -2.75 -31.73
CA VAL A 56 -12.09 -2.62 -32.21
C VAL A 56 -11.18 -2.08 -31.09
N CYS A 57 -11.64 -1.12 -30.30
CA CYS A 57 -10.90 -0.59 -29.14
C CYS A 57 -10.59 -1.71 -28.13
N HIS A 58 -11.60 -2.47 -27.70
CA HIS A 58 -11.42 -3.58 -26.76
C HIS A 58 -10.53 -4.70 -27.34
N LYS A 59 -10.65 -5.02 -28.63
CA LYS A 59 -9.85 -6.06 -29.29
C LYS A 59 -8.36 -5.68 -29.37
N LEU A 60 -8.07 -4.43 -29.74
CA LEU A 60 -6.71 -3.88 -29.73
C LEU A 60 -6.13 -3.84 -28.31
N GLU A 61 -6.93 -3.40 -27.33
CA GLU A 61 -6.52 -3.36 -25.94
C GLU A 61 -6.26 -4.76 -25.35
N ALA A 62 -7.07 -5.76 -25.69
CA ALA A 62 -6.88 -7.13 -25.21
C ALA A 62 -5.60 -7.77 -25.78
N LYS A 63 -5.37 -7.64 -27.10
CA LYS A 63 -4.23 -8.29 -27.78
C LYS A 63 -2.90 -7.55 -27.64
N LYS A 64 -2.93 -6.22 -27.44
CA LYS A 64 -1.78 -5.28 -27.44
C LYS A 64 -1.00 -5.19 -28.76
N ILE A 65 -0.76 -6.30 -29.46
CA ILE A 65 -0.14 -6.37 -30.79
C ILE A 65 -1.02 -7.29 -31.66
N THR A 66 -1.38 -6.83 -32.86
CA THR A 66 -2.29 -7.55 -33.77
C THR A 66 -2.16 -7.03 -35.20
N THR A 67 -2.91 -7.59 -36.17
CA THR A 67 -2.93 -7.11 -37.57
C THR A 67 -4.34 -6.69 -38.00
N TYR A 68 -4.45 -5.86 -39.05
CA TYR A 68 -5.77 -5.46 -39.58
C TYR A 68 -6.66 -6.67 -39.94
N LYS A 69 -6.10 -7.70 -40.57
CA LYS A 69 -6.87 -8.89 -40.97
C LYS A 69 -7.46 -9.59 -39.75
N GLU A 70 -6.61 -9.85 -38.76
CA GLU A 70 -6.96 -10.50 -37.50
C GLU A 70 -8.03 -9.72 -36.72
N VAL A 71 -7.88 -8.39 -36.60
CA VAL A 71 -8.91 -7.53 -36.00
C VAL A 71 -10.21 -7.59 -36.79
N ALA A 72 -10.17 -7.48 -38.12
CA ALA A 72 -11.39 -7.52 -38.93
C ALA A 72 -12.12 -8.87 -38.83
N ASP A 73 -11.41 -9.97 -39.06
CA ASP A 73 -11.96 -11.33 -39.09
C ASP A 73 -12.56 -11.74 -37.73
N GLU A 74 -11.94 -11.34 -36.61
CA GLU A 74 -12.52 -11.59 -35.30
C GLU A 74 -13.71 -10.67 -34.96
N ILE A 75 -13.69 -9.39 -35.36
CA ILE A 75 -14.85 -8.50 -35.15
C ILE A 75 -16.06 -8.98 -35.95
N ILE A 76 -15.85 -9.61 -37.12
CA ILE A 76 -16.89 -10.31 -37.89
C ILE A 76 -17.45 -11.50 -37.09
N SER A 77 -16.59 -12.33 -36.48
CA SER A 77 -17.01 -13.47 -35.66
C SER A 77 -17.75 -13.04 -34.38
N ASP A 78 -17.23 -12.04 -33.67
CA ASP A 78 -17.85 -11.48 -32.47
C ASP A 78 -19.22 -10.87 -32.80
N PHE A 79 -19.36 -10.18 -33.95
CA PHE A 79 -20.64 -9.62 -34.39
C PHE A 79 -21.63 -10.69 -34.87
N ALA A 80 -21.15 -11.78 -35.49
CA ALA A 80 -21.99 -12.91 -35.90
C ALA A 80 -22.58 -13.64 -34.68
N THR A 81 -21.79 -13.88 -33.63
CA THR A 81 -22.29 -14.49 -32.40
C THR A 81 -23.27 -13.58 -31.65
N ILE A 82 -23.05 -12.25 -31.64
CA ILE A 82 -24.01 -11.27 -31.11
C ILE A 82 -25.35 -11.35 -31.88
N LYS A 83 -25.34 -11.41 -33.22
CA LYS A 83 -26.58 -11.52 -34.02
C LYS A 83 -27.25 -12.91 -33.93
N GLN A 84 -26.51 -13.99 -33.73
CA GLN A 84 -27.10 -15.33 -33.53
C GLN A 84 -27.93 -15.43 -32.25
N ASN A 85 -27.60 -14.67 -31.20
CA ASN A 85 -28.39 -14.57 -29.97
C ASN A 85 -29.65 -13.67 -30.12
N ALA A 86 -29.94 -13.16 -31.32
CA ALA A 86 -31.01 -12.19 -31.59
C ALA A 86 -31.99 -12.64 -32.70
N GLU A 87 -32.43 -13.90 -32.64
CA GLU A 87 -33.63 -14.48 -33.31
C GLU A 87 -33.98 -14.02 -34.75
N LYS A 88 -32.99 -13.81 -35.64
CA LYS A 88 -33.28 -13.57 -37.07
C LYS A 88 -32.17 -14.03 -38.04
N PRO A 89 -32.34 -15.16 -38.74
CA PRO A 89 -31.40 -15.61 -39.76
C PRO A 89 -31.81 -15.14 -41.16
N LEU A 90 -30.97 -14.33 -41.83
CA LEU A 90 -31.02 -14.06 -43.27
C LEU A 90 -29.62 -13.83 -43.84
N ASN A 91 -29.49 -13.95 -45.16
CA ASN A 91 -28.23 -14.03 -45.91
C ASN A 91 -27.48 -12.70 -46.07
N GLU A 92 -27.42 -11.86 -45.03
CA GLU A 92 -26.68 -10.59 -45.04
C GLU A 92 -25.17 -10.75 -44.81
N ASN A 93 -24.70 -11.94 -44.44
CA ASN A 93 -23.35 -12.16 -43.88
C ASN A 93 -22.21 -11.56 -44.72
N GLU A 94 -22.21 -11.72 -46.05
CA GLU A 94 -21.16 -11.19 -46.92
C GLU A 94 -21.21 -9.65 -47.06
N TYR A 95 -22.41 -9.06 -47.03
CA TYR A 95 -22.60 -7.60 -47.04
C TYR A 95 -22.16 -7.00 -45.69
N ASN A 96 -22.52 -7.67 -44.59
CA ASN A 96 -22.08 -7.31 -43.25
C ASN A 96 -20.55 -7.44 -43.13
N GLU A 97 -19.92 -8.48 -43.69
CA GLU A 97 -18.46 -8.62 -43.72
C GLU A 97 -17.77 -7.42 -44.39
N LYS A 98 -18.22 -7.05 -45.60
CA LYS A 98 -17.70 -5.92 -46.37
C LYS A 98 -17.90 -4.58 -45.64
N ASN A 99 -19.04 -4.41 -44.96
CA ASN A 99 -19.32 -3.22 -44.15
C ASN A 99 -18.41 -3.16 -42.91
N ILE A 100 -18.30 -4.26 -42.15
CA ILE A 100 -17.44 -4.35 -40.95
C ILE A 100 -15.99 -4.05 -41.32
N ARG A 101 -15.44 -4.69 -42.36
CA ARG A 101 -14.10 -4.38 -42.89
C ARG A 101 -13.91 -2.89 -43.15
N ARG A 102 -14.89 -2.23 -43.81
CA ARG A 102 -14.85 -0.77 -44.05
C ARG A 102 -14.91 0.03 -42.74
N ARG A 103 -15.72 -0.36 -41.74
CA ARG A 103 -15.85 0.32 -40.44
C ARG A 103 -14.61 0.15 -39.56
N VAL A 104 -13.96 -1.01 -39.59
CA VAL A 104 -12.69 -1.26 -38.89
C VAL A 104 -11.60 -0.29 -39.39
N TYR A 105 -11.52 -0.03 -40.69
CA TYR A 105 -10.61 1.01 -41.21
C TYR A 105 -10.94 2.42 -40.72
N ASP A 106 -12.23 2.81 -40.61
CA ASP A 106 -12.61 4.13 -40.06
C ASP A 106 -12.13 4.27 -38.60
N ALA A 107 -12.39 3.25 -37.76
CA ALA A 107 -11.97 3.25 -36.36
C ALA A 107 -10.44 3.28 -36.20
N LEU A 108 -9.71 2.44 -36.94
CA LEU A 108 -8.25 2.39 -36.89
C LEU A 108 -7.59 3.70 -37.33
N ASN A 109 -8.11 4.37 -38.37
CA ASN A 109 -7.57 5.65 -38.81
C ASN A 109 -7.75 6.75 -37.74
N VAL A 110 -8.92 6.79 -37.08
CA VAL A 110 -9.17 7.71 -35.96
C VAL A 110 -8.28 7.38 -34.76
N PHE A 111 -8.13 6.11 -34.41
CA PHE A 111 -7.25 5.69 -33.30
C PHE A 111 -5.77 5.99 -33.57
N MET A 112 -5.33 5.94 -34.82
CA MET A 112 -3.97 6.36 -35.20
C MET A 112 -3.80 7.88 -35.07
N ALA A 113 -4.80 8.66 -35.49
CA ALA A 113 -4.78 10.12 -35.38
C ALA A 113 -4.86 10.63 -33.92
N LEU A 114 -5.47 9.85 -33.02
CA LEU A 114 -5.54 10.11 -31.57
C LEU A 114 -4.35 9.53 -30.79
N ASP A 115 -3.34 8.97 -31.47
CA ASP A 115 -2.18 8.26 -30.92
C ASP A 115 -2.53 7.09 -29.97
N ILE A 116 -3.73 6.49 -30.13
CA ILE A 116 -4.19 5.31 -29.38
C ILE A 116 -3.46 4.04 -29.88
N ILE A 117 -3.03 4.03 -31.14
CA ILE A 117 -2.27 2.94 -31.76
C ILE A 117 -1.09 3.45 -32.59
N ALA A 118 -0.01 2.66 -32.62
CA ALA A 118 0.97 2.71 -33.71
C ALA A 118 0.60 1.71 -34.81
N ARG A 119 0.94 2.02 -36.06
CA ARG A 119 0.92 1.06 -37.18
C ARG A 119 2.32 0.93 -37.75
N ASP A 120 2.75 -0.31 -37.96
CA ASP A 120 4.05 -0.67 -38.52
C ASP A 120 3.85 -1.67 -39.66
N LYS A 121 3.77 -1.16 -40.90
CA LYS A 121 3.44 -1.91 -42.12
C LYS A 121 2.08 -2.63 -42.03
N LYS A 122 2.08 -3.86 -41.51
CA LYS A 122 0.91 -4.75 -41.29
C LYS A 122 0.54 -4.93 -39.82
N GLU A 123 1.47 -4.65 -38.91
CA GLU A 123 1.29 -4.74 -37.46
C GLU A 123 0.62 -3.47 -36.92
N ILE A 124 -0.18 -3.64 -35.88
CA ILE A 124 -0.87 -2.60 -35.14
C ILE A 124 -0.56 -2.82 -33.66
N ARG A 125 0.05 -1.83 -33.00
CA ARG A 125 0.43 -1.86 -31.59
C ARG A 125 -0.43 -0.89 -30.79
N TRP A 126 -1.07 -1.37 -29.73
CA TRP A 126 -1.83 -0.57 -28.77
C TRP A 126 -0.89 0.30 -27.93
N LYS A 127 -1.15 1.62 -27.88
CA LYS A 127 -0.44 2.56 -27.02
C LYS A 127 -1.17 2.82 -25.70
N GLY A 128 -2.50 2.83 -25.72
CA GLY A 128 -3.35 3.23 -24.60
C GLY A 128 -4.28 4.39 -24.98
N LEU A 129 -5.19 4.78 -24.08
CA LEU A 129 -6.04 5.95 -24.31
C LEU A 129 -5.30 7.22 -23.87
N PRO A 130 -5.38 8.35 -24.62
CA PRO A 130 -4.78 9.63 -24.21
C PRO A 130 -5.18 10.11 -22.81
N ILE A 131 -6.33 9.66 -22.30
CA ILE A 131 -6.86 9.98 -20.98
C ILE A 131 -6.06 9.25 -19.86
N THR A 132 -5.47 8.07 -20.10
CA THR A 132 -4.50 7.46 -19.17
C THR A 132 -3.16 8.17 -19.30
N SER A 133 -3.16 9.45 -18.90
CA SER A 133 -2.08 10.38 -19.20
C SER A 133 -0.92 10.26 -18.22
N LYS A 134 0.19 10.96 -18.50
CA LYS A 134 1.30 11.08 -17.55
C LYS A 134 0.85 11.65 -16.19
N LYS A 135 -0.19 12.52 -16.17
CA LYS A 135 -0.72 13.12 -14.93
C LYS A 135 -1.28 12.04 -13.99
N ASP A 136 -2.04 11.11 -14.53
CA ASP A 136 -2.67 9.97 -13.85
C ASP A 136 -1.60 9.02 -13.28
N VAL A 137 -0.54 8.76 -14.06
CA VAL A 137 0.62 7.98 -13.61
C VAL A 137 1.35 8.68 -12.46
N GLU A 138 1.55 10.00 -12.53
CA GLU A 138 2.12 10.77 -11.41
C GLU A 138 1.16 10.89 -10.21
N GLU A 139 -0.17 10.74 -10.40
CA GLU A 139 -1.15 10.65 -9.31
C GLU A 139 -1.03 9.32 -8.57
N VAL A 140 -1.08 8.20 -9.31
CA VAL A 140 -0.90 6.86 -8.77
C VAL A 140 0.48 6.70 -8.09
N LYS A 141 1.54 7.33 -8.62
CA LYS A 141 2.85 7.42 -7.95
C LYS A 141 2.80 8.20 -6.64
N ARG A 142 2.20 9.41 -6.63
CA ARG A 142 2.02 10.22 -5.40
C ARG A 142 1.28 9.42 -4.33
N ASP A 143 0.20 8.73 -4.70
CA ASP A 143 -0.60 7.97 -3.74
C ASP A 143 0.08 6.68 -3.30
N ARG A 144 0.82 5.99 -4.18
CA ARG A 144 1.74 4.90 -3.79
C ARG A 144 2.75 5.36 -2.75
N ILE A 145 3.33 6.56 -2.89
CA ILE A 145 4.27 7.12 -1.90
C ILE A 145 3.57 7.45 -0.58
N LYS A 146 2.36 8.07 -0.60
CA LYS A 146 1.55 8.29 0.62
C LYS A 146 1.27 6.98 1.36
N VAL A 147 0.85 5.94 0.63
CA VAL A 147 0.53 4.61 1.19
C VAL A 147 1.80 3.94 1.73
N MET A 148 2.92 3.94 0.99
CA MET A 148 4.21 3.42 1.49
C MET A 148 4.64 4.10 2.79
N ASN A 149 4.57 5.44 2.86
CA ASN A 149 4.92 6.20 4.06
C ASN A 149 3.98 5.87 5.25
N SER A 150 2.69 5.66 4.98
CA SER A 150 1.72 5.21 6.00
C SER A 150 2.00 3.79 6.49
N VAL A 151 2.35 2.86 5.59
CA VAL A 151 2.75 1.49 5.93
C VAL A 151 4.02 1.52 6.78
N GLN A 152 5.08 2.24 6.35
CA GLN A 152 6.33 2.33 7.09
C GLN A 152 6.13 2.88 8.51
N LYS A 153 5.31 3.93 8.68
CA LYS A 153 4.94 4.45 10.01
C LYS A 153 4.22 3.41 10.87
N LYS A 154 3.24 2.69 10.31
CA LYS A 154 2.52 1.63 11.02
C LYS A 154 3.44 0.45 11.38
N THR A 155 4.36 0.06 10.51
CA THR A 155 5.35 -0.99 10.78
C THR A 155 6.33 -0.59 11.90
N ALA A 156 6.78 0.67 11.94
CA ALA A 156 7.62 1.17 13.02
C ALA A 156 6.88 1.15 14.36
N PHE A 157 5.66 1.70 14.41
CA PHE A 157 4.82 1.70 15.61
C PHE A 157 4.45 0.28 16.11
N LEU A 158 4.16 -0.66 15.20
CA LEU A 158 3.92 -2.06 15.56
C LEU A 158 5.18 -2.77 16.10
N LYS A 159 6.38 -2.36 15.68
CA LYS A 159 7.65 -2.86 16.22
C LYS A 159 7.87 -2.32 17.64
N GLU A 160 7.67 -1.03 17.84
CA GLU A 160 7.76 -0.34 19.14
C GLU A 160 6.77 -0.93 20.16
N LEU A 161 5.50 -1.10 19.77
CA LEU A 161 4.47 -1.73 20.62
C LEU A 161 4.83 -3.18 20.98
N ARG A 162 5.41 -3.95 20.04
CA ARG A 162 5.92 -5.31 20.31
C ARG A 162 7.11 -5.30 21.27
N GLU A 163 8.03 -4.34 21.14
CA GLU A 163 9.13 -4.16 22.09
C GLU A 163 8.55 -3.88 23.49
N LYS A 164 7.64 -2.90 23.65
CA LYS A 164 7.03 -2.57 24.96
C LYS A 164 6.29 -3.77 25.59
N VAL A 165 5.50 -4.52 24.83
CA VAL A 165 4.85 -5.75 25.34
C VAL A 165 5.87 -6.78 25.79
N SER A 166 6.91 -7.06 24.99
CA SER A 166 7.94 -8.06 25.33
C SER A 166 8.76 -7.67 26.57
N SER A 167 9.03 -6.38 26.78
CA SER A 167 9.70 -5.88 27.98
C SER A 167 8.80 -5.98 29.22
N LEU A 168 7.50 -5.71 29.10
CA LEU A 168 6.52 -5.86 30.18
C LEU A 168 6.34 -7.33 30.59
N GLU A 169 6.15 -8.24 29.64
CA GLU A 169 6.11 -9.70 29.90
C GLU A 169 7.39 -10.18 30.59
N SER A 170 8.55 -9.69 30.14
CA SER A 170 9.86 -9.99 30.73
C SER A 170 9.99 -9.48 32.17
N LEU A 171 9.44 -8.30 32.47
CA LEU A 171 9.40 -7.74 33.83
C LEU A 171 8.47 -8.54 34.73
N MET A 172 7.24 -8.82 34.28
CA MET A 172 6.26 -9.59 35.05
C MET A 172 6.79 -10.98 35.41
N LEU A 173 7.36 -11.70 34.44
CA LEU A 173 7.96 -13.02 34.66
C LEU A 173 9.19 -12.98 35.57
N ARG A 174 9.97 -11.88 35.56
CA ARG A 174 11.08 -11.68 36.51
C ARG A 174 10.53 -11.44 37.92
N ASN A 175 9.60 -10.51 38.07
CA ASN A 175 9.06 -10.10 39.37
C ASN A 175 8.30 -11.25 40.05
N GLN A 176 7.51 -12.04 39.30
CA GLN A 176 6.86 -13.25 39.80
C GLN A 176 7.87 -14.25 40.40
N LYS A 177 9.03 -14.44 39.74
CA LYS A 177 10.12 -15.31 40.23
C LYS A 177 10.89 -14.72 41.43
N MET A 178 10.77 -13.42 41.69
CA MET A 178 11.37 -12.75 42.84
C MET A 178 10.46 -12.85 44.07
N VAL A 179 9.14 -12.66 43.88
CA VAL A 179 8.12 -12.84 44.95
C VAL A 179 8.15 -14.25 45.51
N VAL A 180 8.29 -15.29 44.67
CA VAL A 180 8.44 -16.69 45.10
C VAL A 180 9.75 -16.96 45.88
N LYS A 181 10.72 -16.02 45.85
CA LYS A 181 12.00 -16.14 46.55
C LYS A 181 12.14 -15.25 47.78
N THR A 182 11.20 -14.32 48.01
CA THR A 182 11.35 -13.24 48.99
C THR A 182 10.03 -13.04 49.71
N GLU A 183 9.93 -13.53 50.94
CA GLU A 183 8.75 -13.39 51.82
C GLU A 183 8.66 -11.97 52.45
N GLY A 184 8.94 -10.94 51.64
CA GLY A 184 8.91 -9.53 52.04
C GLY A 184 7.90 -8.71 51.24
N PRO A 185 7.52 -7.52 51.73
CA PRO A 185 6.73 -6.58 50.93
C PRO A 185 7.46 -6.23 49.64
N ALA A 186 6.72 -6.07 48.54
CA ALA A 186 7.28 -5.85 47.21
C ALA A 186 7.78 -4.39 47.04
N GLU A 187 8.98 -4.11 47.52
CA GLU A 187 9.66 -2.83 47.35
C GLU A 187 9.99 -2.57 45.87
N GLY A 188 9.44 -1.49 45.31
CA GLY A 188 9.67 -1.09 43.92
C GLY A 188 8.63 -0.10 43.38
N PHE A 189 8.94 0.53 42.24
CA PHE A 189 8.07 1.50 41.59
C PHE A 189 7.03 0.82 40.67
N THR A 190 5.79 1.31 40.72
CA THR A 190 4.72 0.90 39.80
C THR A 190 4.77 1.68 38.49
N LEU A 191 4.24 1.08 37.43
CA LEU A 191 4.06 1.73 36.13
C LEU A 191 2.70 2.47 36.08
N PRO A 192 2.58 3.59 35.35
CA PRO A 192 3.64 4.31 34.65
C PRO A 192 4.46 5.22 35.59
N PHE A 193 5.70 5.52 35.21
CA PHE A 193 6.54 6.52 35.87
C PHE A 193 7.42 7.27 34.86
N ILE A 194 8.01 8.37 35.32
CA ILE A 194 9.07 9.12 34.63
C ILE A 194 10.25 9.22 35.59
N LEU A 195 11.47 9.00 35.10
CA LEU A 195 12.71 9.17 35.86
C LEU A 195 13.43 10.43 35.36
N LEU A 196 13.83 11.29 36.30
CA LEU A 196 14.77 12.38 36.01
C LEU A 196 16.17 11.97 36.50
N GLU A 197 17.15 12.08 35.61
CA GLU A 197 18.56 11.75 35.86
C GLU A 197 19.40 13.01 35.77
N THR A 198 20.25 13.28 36.76
CA THR A 198 21.20 14.39 36.76
C THR A 198 22.51 13.98 37.45
N ASN A 199 23.46 14.91 37.57
CA ASN A 199 24.74 14.68 38.22
C ASN A 199 24.53 14.25 39.70
N PRO A 200 25.22 13.21 40.23
CA PRO A 200 25.17 12.84 41.65
C PRO A 200 25.55 13.94 42.66
N HIS A 201 26.09 15.06 42.19
CA HIS A 201 26.42 16.25 42.99
C HIS A 201 25.59 17.49 42.60
N ALA A 202 24.51 17.32 41.83
CA ALA A 202 23.55 18.39 41.53
C ALA A 202 22.77 18.79 42.80
N VAL A 203 22.51 20.09 42.96
CA VAL A 203 21.54 20.60 43.94
C VAL A 203 20.25 20.89 43.19
N VAL A 204 19.22 20.09 43.48
CA VAL A 204 17.88 20.23 42.89
C VAL A 204 16.94 20.80 43.93
N GLU A 205 16.33 21.94 43.63
CA GLU A 205 15.30 22.57 44.44
C GLU A 205 13.93 22.11 43.94
N ILE A 206 13.07 21.70 44.88
CA ILE A 206 11.81 21.02 44.59
C ILE A 206 10.68 21.74 45.33
N GLU A 207 9.78 22.37 44.59
CA GLU A 207 8.54 22.93 45.14
C GLU A 207 7.36 22.06 44.67
N ILE A 208 6.47 21.70 45.59
CA ILE A 208 5.27 20.90 45.30
C ILE A 208 4.06 21.72 45.75
N SER A 209 3.04 21.82 44.89
CA SER A 209 1.79 22.51 45.23
C SER A 209 1.01 21.75 46.31
N GLU A 210 0.21 22.48 47.10
CA GLU A 210 -0.60 21.92 48.20
C GLU A 210 -1.61 20.84 47.71
N ASP A 211 -2.07 20.95 46.47
CA ASP A 211 -2.96 19.97 45.80
C ASP A 211 -2.20 18.81 45.12
N MET A 212 -0.87 18.80 45.20
CA MET A 212 0.06 17.86 44.56
C MET A 212 -0.09 17.74 43.03
N GLN A 213 -0.76 18.68 42.36
CA GLN A 213 -0.94 18.66 40.89
C GLN A 213 0.24 19.27 40.12
N LEU A 214 1.07 20.09 40.78
CA LEU A 214 2.22 20.76 40.18
C LEU A 214 3.48 20.50 41.00
N VAL A 215 4.55 20.15 40.29
CA VAL A 215 5.91 20.03 40.85
C VAL A 215 6.82 20.95 40.02
N HIS A 216 7.48 21.88 40.69
CA HIS A 216 8.57 22.67 40.12
C HIS A 216 9.91 22.04 40.52
N LEU A 217 10.84 21.98 39.58
CA LEU A 217 12.18 21.42 39.75
C LEU A 217 13.19 22.40 39.14
N ASP A 218 13.94 23.12 39.98
CA ASP A 218 15.11 23.85 39.51
C ASP A 218 16.36 22.99 39.75
N PHE A 219 17.14 22.78 38.69
CA PHE A 219 18.40 22.04 38.72
C PHE A 219 19.61 22.96 38.93
N ASN A 220 19.40 24.24 39.26
CA ASN A 220 20.45 25.25 39.43
C ASN A 220 21.37 25.35 38.18
N SER A 221 20.75 25.37 36.99
CA SER A 221 21.42 25.27 35.67
C SER A 221 22.20 23.97 35.41
N THR A 222 22.12 22.96 36.27
CA THR A 222 22.73 21.64 36.04
C THR A 222 21.97 20.87 34.96
N PRO A 223 22.64 20.23 33.97
CA PRO A 223 21.97 19.38 33.00
C PRO A 223 21.24 18.19 33.64
N PHE A 224 20.09 17.84 33.09
CA PHE A 224 19.33 16.64 33.43
C PHE A 224 18.79 15.94 32.18
N SER A 225 18.45 14.66 32.32
CA SER A 225 17.77 13.84 31.31
C SER A 225 16.42 13.37 31.86
N VAL A 226 15.45 13.16 30.97
CA VAL A 226 14.10 12.69 31.32
C VAL A 226 13.84 11.40 30.57
N HIS A 227 13.54 10.33 31.31
CA HIS A 227 13.36 8.98 30.80
C HIS A 227 11.96 8.47 31.12
N ASP A 228 11.27 7.90 30.14
CA ASP A 228 9.96 7.27 30.35
C ASP A 228 10.10 5.80 30.77
N ASP A 229 9.00 5.19 31.19
CA ASP A 229 8.99 3.79 31.58
C ASP A 229 9.44 2.84 30.45
N ALA A 230 9.13 3.13 29.18
CA ALA A 230 9.47 2.27 28.05
C ALA A 230 10.99 2.24 27.80
N TYR A 231 11.64 3.40 27.90
CA TYR A 231 13.09 3.51 27.77
C TYR A 231 13.82 2.75 28.89
N ILE A 232 13.38 2.89 30.15
CA ILE A 232 13.98 2.16 31.28
C ILE A 232 13.78 0.63 31.12
N LEU A 233 12.57 0.19 30.75
CA LEU A 233 12.29 -1.23 30.47
C LEU A 233 13.17 -1.79 29.35
N LYS A 234 13.47 -0.99 28.33
CA LYS A 234 14.37 -1.35 27.23
C LYS A 234 15.82 -1.49 27.69
N LEU A 235 16.35 -0.52 28.45
CA LEU A 235 17.69 -0.61 29.04
C LEU A 235 17.85 -1.86 29.93
N MET A 236 16.83 -2.19 30.73
CA MET A 236 16.81 -3.41 31.55
C MET A 236 16.89 -4.69 30.69
N GLN A 237 16.27 -4.70 29.52
CA GLN A 237 16.30 -5.83 28.58
C GLN A 237 17.65 -5.92 27.85
N GLU A 238 18.23 -4.79 27.44
CA GLU A 238 19.54 -4.73 26.80
C GLU A 238 20.67 -5.17 27.75
N HIS A 239 20.67 -4.71 29.00
CA HIS A 239 21.63 -5.14 30.03
C HIS A 239 21.54 -6.65 30.30
N LYS A 240 20.33 -7.23 30.37
CA LYS A 240 20.10 -8.68 30.48
C LYS A 240 20.69 -9.46 29.29
N LEU A 241 20.59 -8.93 28.07
CA LEU A 241 21.19 -9.54 26.88
C LEU A 241 22.73 -9.49 26.93
N GLN A 242 23.32 -8.42 27.48
CA GLN A 242 24.77 -8.32 27.70
C GLN A 242 25.26 -9.34 28.74
N GLN A 243 24.59 -9.45 29.90
CA GLN A 243 24.93 -10.44 30.93
C GLN A 243 24.88 -11.88 30.40
N ASN A 244 23.87 -12.22 29.60
CA ASN A 244 23.75 -13.53 28.95
C ASN A 244 24.89 -13.80 27.94
N ARG A 245 25.40 -12.78 27.24
CA ARG A 245 26.56 -12.92 26.35
C ARG A 245 27.87 -13.13 27.11
N VAL A 246 28.09 -12.41 28.22
CA VAL A 246 29.31 -12.58 29.04
C VAL A 246 29.34 -14.00 29.63
N SER A 247 28.26 -14.42 30.30
CA SER A 247 28.16 -15.76 30.93
C SER A 247 28.24 -16.94 29.96
N SER A 248 27.84 -16.77 28.70
CA SER A 248 28.04 -17.77 27.63
C SER A 248 29.44 -17.76 26.99
N SER A 249 30.24 -16.70 27.22
CA SER A 249 31.67 -16.66 26.86
C SER A 249 32.59 -17.18 27.97
N SER A 250 32.20 -17.04 29.24
CA SER A 250 32.95 -17.58 30.39
C SER A 250 32.99 -19.12 30.44
N SER A 251 32.07 -19.80 29.74
CA SER A 251 31.82 -21.24 29.91
C SER A 251 32.78 -22.17 29.15
N THR A 252 33.72 -21.64 28.37
CA THR A 252 34.67 -22.44 27.57
C THR A 252 36.04 -22.65 28.23
N HIS A 253 36.35 -21.93 29.32
CA HIS A 253 37.66 -21.99 29.99
C HIS A 253 37.57 -22.17 31.52
N HIS A 254 36.97 -23.27 31.97
CA HIS A 254 37.42 -23.95 33.18
C HIS A 254 37.02 -25.43 33.20
N GLN A 255 37.81 -26.22 33.94
CA GLN A 255 37.52 -27.61 34.37
C GLN A 255 37.54 -28.69 33.26
N SER A 256 38.72 -28.89 32.65
CA SER A 256 39.15 -30.21 32.20
C SER A 256 40.33 -30.69 33.06
N GLN A 257 40.22 -31.92 33.59
CA GLN A 257 41.17 -32.57 34.51
C GLN A 257 41.27 -31.90 35.90
N LEU A 258 41.63 -32.57 37.00
CA LEU A 258 42.34 -33.84 37.25
C LEU A 258 41.64 -34.63 38.40
N SER A 259 41.91 -35.91 38.70
CA SER A 259 42.27 -37.11 37.90
C SER A 259 42.45 -38.30 38.87
N SER A 260 41.95 -39.49 38.55
CA SER A 260 42.11 -40.68 39.42
C SER A 260 43.41 -41.45 39.16
N SER A 261 44.22 -41.61 40.22
CA SER A 261 45.20 -42.70 40.46
C SER A 261 46.39 -42.95 39.50
N SER A 262 47.55 -43.16 40.14
CA SER A 262 48.79 -43.85 39.71
C SER A 262 48.73 -44.88 38.57
N SER A 263 49.78 -45.11 37.76
CA SER A 263 51.15 -44.53 37.74
C SER A 263 52.01 -45.01 36.54
N CYS A 264 53.08 -44.27 36.22
CA CYS A 264 54.41 -44.70 35.67
C CYS A 264 54.46 -45.30 34.21
N ILE A 265 55.56 -45.29 33.40
CA ILE A 265 57.00 -44.91 33.48
C ILE A 265 57.49 -44.27 32.12
N ALA A 266 58.41 -43.27 32.17
CA ALA A 266 59.41 -42.84 31.15
C ALA A 266 58.99 -42.33 29.74
N SER A 267 59.87 -41.71 28.90
CA SER A 267 60.96 -40.72 29.11
C SER A 267 61.53 -40.22 27.76
N GLY A 268 61.86 -38.92 27.66
CA GLY A 268 63.06 -38.45 26.94
C GLY A 268 62.93 -37.71 25.59
N THR A 269 63.56 -36.52 25.52
CA THR A 269 64.17 -35.85 24.33
C THR A 269 63.25 -35.37 23.18
N SER A 270 63.59 -34.32 22.40
CA SER A 270 64.47 -33.14 22.61
C SER A 270 64.34 -32.13 21.45
N GLY A 271 64.40 -30.82 21.72
CA GLY A 271 64.84 -29.80 20.76
C GLY A 271 63.76 -29.10 19.90
N PRO A 272 63.97 -27.83 19.50
CA PRO A 272 63.07 -27.05 18.64
C PRO A 272 63.66 -26.77 17.24
N VAL A 273 62.91 -26.05 16.38
CA VAL A 273 63.47 -24.98 15.52
C VAL A 273 62.37 -24.03 15.03
N SER A 274 62.72 -22.75 14.84
CA SER A 274 61.87 -21.68 14.33
C SER A 274 62.09 -21.43 12.83
N GLY A 275 61.11 -20.83 12.14
CA GLY A 275 61.26 -20.37 10.76
C GLY A 275 60.29 -19.23 10.44
N SER A 276 60.82 -18.05 10.13
CA SER A 276 60.05 -16.85 9.80
C SER A 276 60.20 -16.48 8.33
N ASN A 277 59.09 -16.23 7.65
CA ASN A 277 58.84 -15.09 6.75
C ASN A 277 57.40 -15.12 6.23
#